data_AF-A0A1G9BU94-F1
#
_entry.id   AF-A0A1G9BU94-F1
#
_cell.length_a   1.000
_cell.length_b   1.000
_cell.length_c   1.000
_cell.angle_alpha   90.00
_cell.angle_beta   90.00
_cell.angle_gamma   90.00
#
_symmetry.space_group_name_H-M   'P 1'
#
loop_
_entity.id
_entity.type
_entity.pdbx_description
1 polymer ?
#
loop_
_entity_poly.entity_id
_entity_poly.type
_entity_poly.pdbx_seq_one_letter_code
_entity_poly.pdbx_strand_id
1 'polypeptide(L)'
;MTQNEFIEAIGQAAQADMKRTGILASLTVAQACLESTWGKSGLATKGKNLFGIKGKGPAGSITMPTYEWERGQKIKINAAFRKYNTWAESIADHSALFLRLSRYKNLIGEKDYKRACQKVQQDGYATDPEYTKKLINLIEKYKLYRFDQASSSSNTSTSSTTLRLNSRGDAVKSLQEKLNKLGFSVGAADGIFGRKTEEALRAFQKANNPPLAIDGICGPATKTLLGKTVTVSRPGTSVGTVTDSKEPTCRIVVNGAKLDAPGIIRDNLSYLPVRAMGNAAGVAVGFCNGKATLGKRKLETTIIIGETGYAQSREIAEVLGYNLEWKQATREVIFTKGKK
;
A
#
# COMPACT_ATOMS: atom_id res chain seq x y z
N MET A 1 -6.04 -0.47 8.39
CA MET A 1 -5.60 -1.57 7.53
C MET A 1 -6.81 -2.33 6.99
N THR A 2 -7.01 -2.29 5.67
CA THR A 2 -7.99 -3.09 4.93
C THR A 2 -7.49 -4.54 4.77
N GLN A 3 -8.36 -5.44 4.31
CA GLN A 3 -7.99 -6.84 4.05
C GLN A 3 -6.89 -6.96 2.98
N ASN A 4 -6.99 -6.19 1.89
CA ASN A 4 -5.99 -6.17 0.83
C ASN A 4 -4.67 -5.56 1.31
N GLU A 5 -4.70 -4.47 2.08
CA GLU A 5 -3.49 -3.89 2.67
C GLU A 5 -2.76 -4.90 3.57
N PHE A 6 -3.51 -5.68 4.36
CA PHE A 6 -2.93 -6.74 5.18
C PHE A 6 -2.28 -7.83 4.31
N ILE A 7 -3.00 -8.32 3.28
CA ILE A 7 -2.48 -9.32 2.35
C ILE A 7 -1.17 -8.86 1.69
N GLU A 8 -1.12 -7.63 1.16
CA GLU A 8 0.10 -7.12 0.53
C GLU A 8 1.25 -6.96 1.54
N ALA A 9 0.95 -6.52 2.77
CA ALA A 9 1.95 -6.30 3.81
C ALA A 9 2.68 -7.60 4.19
N ILE A 10 1.99 -8.75 4.17
CA ILE A 10 2.58 -10.05 4.53
C ILE A 10 2.98 -10.92 3.33
N GLY A 11 2.42 -10.65 2.15
CA GLY A 11 2.59 -11.50 0.97
C GLY A 11 4.04 -11.63 0.50
N GLN A 12 4.82 -10.54 0.54
CA GLN A 12 6.24 -10.59 0.18
C GLN A 12 7.07 -11.39 1.19
N ALA A 13 6.77 -11.27 2.49
CA ALA A 13 7.42 -12.06 3.52
C ALA A 13 7.08 -13.55 3.38
N ALA A 14 5.81 -13.88 3.08
CA ALA A 14 5.38 -15.25 2.81
C ALA A 14 6.05 -15.83 1.54
N GLN A 15 6.20 -15.04 0.49
CA GLN A 15 6.89 -15.48 -0.73
C GLN A 15 8.40 -15.70 -0.49
N ALA A 16 9.05 -14.83 0.27
CA ALA A 16 10.45 -15.01 0.67
C ALA A 16 10.61 -16.26 1.55
N ASP A 17 9.67 -16.50 2.46
CA ASP A 17 9.66 -17.69 3.29
C ASP A 17 9.45 -18.97 2.47
N MET A 18 8.50 -18.98 1.54
CA MET A 18 8.25 -20.10 0.61
C MET A 18 9.52 -20.48 -0.16
N LYS A 19 10.30 -19.52 -0.64
CA LYS A 19 11.57 -19.79 -1.34
C LYS A 19 12.58 -20.53 -0.46
N ARG A 20 12.57 -20.28 0.85
CA ARG A 20 13.48 -20.89 1.83
C ARG A 20 12.97 -22.24 2.32
N THR A 21 11.66 -22.39 2.46
CA THR A 21 11.05 -23.52 3.19
C THR A 21 10.28 -24.48 2.31
N GLY A 22 9.90 -24.07 1.10
CA GLY A 22 9.02 -24.84 0.21
C GLY A 22 7.54 -24.84 0.63
N ILE A 23 7.15 -24.09 1.67
CA ILE A 23 5.75 -23.97 2.10
C ILE A 23 5.05 -22.89 1.27
N LEU A 24 3.93 -23.22 0.62
CA LEU A 24 3.22 -22.29 -0.25
C LEU A 24 2.88 -20.95 0.44
N ALA A 25 3.18 -19.86 -0.25
CA ALA A 25 2.93 -18.52 0.25
C ALA A 25 1.43 -18.24 0.34
N SER A 26 0.63 -18.74 -0.60
CA SER A 26 -0.83 -18.62 -0.60
C SER A 26 -1.46 -19.26 0.63
N LEU A 27 -0.99 -20.47 1.00
CA LEU A 27 -1.41 -21.17 2.22
C LEU A 27 -1.07 -20.31 3.45
N THR A 28 0.18 -19.86 3.55
CA THR A 28 0.66 -19.05 4.67
C THR A 28 -0.16 -17.76 4.83
N VAL A 29 -0.40 -17.04 3.73
CA VAL A 29 -1.18 -15.79 3.75
C VAL A 29 -2.65 -16.06 4.11
N ALA A 30 -3.25 -17.13 3.58
CA ALA A 30 -4.63 -17.51 3.90
C ALA A 30 -4.81 -17.85 5.38
N GLN A 31 -3.91 -18.65 5.95
CA GLN A 31 -3.90 -18.95 7.38
C GLN A 31 -3.71 -17.67 8.19
N ALA A 32 -2.73 -16.83 7.85
CA ALA A 32 -2.55 -15.55 8.53
C ALA A 32 -3.82 -14.67 8.50
N CYS A 33 -4.53 -14.59 7.37
CA CYS A 33 -5.79 -13.83 7.29
C CYS A 33 -6.86 -14.37 8.25
N LEU A 34 -7.01 -15.70 8.30
CA LEU A 34 -8.00 -16.38 9.13
C LEU A 34 -7.65 -16.29 10.63
N GLU A 35 -6.45 -16.70 11.00
CA GLU A 35 -6.01 -16.82 12.40
C GLU A 35 -5.85 -15.45 13.09
N SER A 36 -5.49 -14.41 12.35
CA SER A 36 -5.24 -13.08 12.92
C SER A 36 -6.41 -12.11 12.80
N THR A 37 -7.55 -12.54 12.24
CA THR A 37 -8.64 -11.63 11.86
C THR A 37 -8.10 -10.49 10.98
N TRP A 38 -7.38 -10.82 9.91
CA TRP A 38 -6.78 -9.84 9.00
C TRP A 38 -5.81 -8.86 9.68
N GLY A 39 -5.01 -9.37 10.60
CA GLY A 39 -4.03 -8.61 11.40
C GLY A 39 -4.64 -7.76 12.51
N LYS A 40 -5.96 -7.84 12.73
CA LYS A 40 -6.69 -6.99 13.69
C LYS A 40 -6.81 -7.58 15.09
N SER A 41 -6.52 -8.87 15.27
CA SER A 41 -6.60 -9.50 16.60
C SER A 41 -5.64 -8.81 17.57
N GLY A 42 -6.00 -8.81 18.87
CA GLY A 42 -5.12 -8.25 19.91
C GLY A 42 -3.75 -8.92 19.92
N LEU A 43 -3.70 -10.22 19.60
CA LEU A 43 -2.46 -10.99 19.52
C LEU A 43 -1.59 -10.59 18.32
N ALA A 44 -2.21 -10.37 17.16
CA ALA A 44 -1.52 -9.93 15.95
C ALA A 44 -1.02 -8.48 16.04
N THR A 45 -1.77 -7.61 16.70
CA THR A 45 -1.42 -6.18 16.85
C THR A 45 -0.37 -5.95 17.93
N LYS A 46 -0.56 -6.51 19.14
CA LYS A 46 0.34 -6.33 20.29
C LYS A 46 1.51 -7.30 20.32
N GLY A 47 1.28 -8.53 19.88
CA GLY A 47 2.25 -9.62 19.90
C GLY A 47 2.99 -9.83 18.58
N LYS A 48 2.53 -9.19 17.49
CA LYS A 48 2.95 -9.50 16.11
C LYS A 48 2.82 -10.99 15.75
N ASN A 49 1.95 -11.72 16.45
CA ASN A 49 1.77 -13.15 16.30
C ASN A 49 0.51 -13.41 15.47
N LEU A 50 0.73 -13.80 14.22
CA LEU A 50 -0.34 -13.98 13.23
C LEU A 50 -1.06 -15.33 13.36
N PHE A 51 -0.41 -16.33 13.97
CA PHE A 51 -0.84 -17.74 13.91
C PHE A 51 -1.18 -18.32 15.29
N GLY A 52 -1.26 -17.50 16.34
CA GLY A 52 -1.63 -17.99 17.67
C GLY A 52 -0.59 -18.91 18.32
N ILE A 53 0.69 -18.83 17.94
CA ILE A 53 1.71 -19.76 18.43
C ILE A 53 2.00 -19.48 19.91
N LYS A 54 1.85 -20.50 20.76
CA LYS A 54 2.10 -20.43 22.22
C LYS A 54 3.59 -20.49 22.57
N GLY A 55 3.96 -19.90 23.72
CA GLY A 55 5.30 -19.95 24.29
C GLY A 55 6.06 -18.62 24.28
N LYS A 56 7.39 -18.69 24.16
CA LYS A 56 8.31 -17.54 24.13
C LYS A 56 8.91 -17.39 22.73
N GLY A 57 8.70 -16.23 22.13
CA GLY A 57 9.26 -15.83 20.85
C GLY A 57 10.48 -14.92 21.00
N PRO A 58 11.05 -14.43 19.88
CA PRO A 58 12.24 -13.58 19.88
C PRO A 58 12.04 -12.24 20.61
N ALA A 59 10.81 -11.73 20.68
CA ALA A 59 10.48 -10.53 21.45
C ALA A 59 9.81 -10.85 22.81
N GLY A 60 9.97 -12.09 23.29
CA GLY A 60 9.41 -12.56 24.55
C GLY A 60 8.04 -13.22 24.41
N SER A 61 7.19 -13.05 25.42
CA SER A 61 5.84 -13.61 25.47
C SER A 61 4.81 -12.53 25.79
N ILE A 62 3.56 -12.77 25.39
CA ILE A 62 2.40 -11.99 25.79
C ILE A 62 1.32 -12.94 26.33
N THR A 63 0.87 -12.70 27.55
CA THR A 63 -0.21 -13.48 28.17
C THR A 63 -1.56 -12.92 27.74
N MET A 64 -2.39 -13.77 27.15
CA MET A 64 -3.71 -13.40 26.63
C MET A 64 -4.73 -14.49 26.97
N PRO A 65 -6.02 -14.14 27.15
CA PRO A 65 -7.06 -15.14 27.28
C PRO A 65 -7.25 -15.89 25.96
N THR A 66 -7.41 -17.21 26.03
CA THR A 66 -7.72 -18.12 24.94
C THR A 66 -8.80 -19.10 25.37
N TYR A 67 -9.44 -19.73 24.38
CA TYR A 67 -10.38 -20.81 24.64
C TYR A 67 -9.69 -22.16 24.42
N GLU A 68 -9.84 -23.08 25.37
CA GLU A 68 -9.40 -24.47 25.26
C GLU A 68 -10.61 -25.39 25.38
N TRP A 69 -10.47 -26.59 24.83
CA TRP A 69 -11.44 -27.66 25.03
C TRP A 69 -10.93 -28.60 26.10
N GLU A 70 -11.61 -28.65 27.24
CA GLU A 70 -11.33 -29.60 28.32
C GLU A 70 -12.60 -30.43 28.56
N ARG A 71 -12.49 -31.77 28.45
CA ARG A 71 -13.62 -32.71 28.62
C ARG A 71 -14.87 -32.34 27.77
N GLY A 72 -14.64 -31.85 26.55
CA GLY A 72 -15.73 -31.44 25.64
C GLY A 72 -16.37 -30.08 25.95
N GLN A 73 -15.89 -29.35 26.96
CA GLN A 73 -16.34 -28.00 27.28
C GLN A 73 -15.31 -26.95 26.87
N LYS A 74 -15.78 -25.85 26.28
CA LYS A 74 -14.94 -24.72 25.89
C LYS A 74 -14.71 -23.80 27.09
N ILE A 75 -13.55 -23.90 27.72
CA ILE A 75 -13.15 -23.06 28.86
C ILE A 75 -12.28 -21.90 28.41
N LYS A 76 -12.30 -20.79 29.15
CA LYS A 76 -11.44 -19.62 28.90
C LYS A 76 -10.29 -19.60 29.90
N ILE A 77 -9.06 -19.71 29.41
CA ILE A 77 -7.85 -19.68 30.25
C ILE A 77 -6.88 -18.61 29.75
N ASN A 78 -5.96 -18.16 30.61
CA ASN A 78 -4.84 -17.35 30.16
C ASN A 78 -3.71 -18.25 29.66
N ALA A 79 -3.18 -17.96 28.47
CA ALA A 79 -2.05 -18.66 27.90
C ALA A 79 -0.95 -17.67 27.48
N ALA A 80 0.30 -18.09 27.59
CA ALA A 80 1.44 -17.34 27.08
C ALA A 80 1.59 -17.60 25.58
N PHE A 81 1.55 -16.53 24.78
CA PHE A 81 1.78 -16.56 23.35
C PHE A 81 3.13 -15.97 22.99
N ARG A 82 3.77 -16.49 21.93
CA ARG A 82 5.02 -15.95 21.41
C ARG A 82 4.80 -14.50 20.98
N LYS A 83 5.77 -13.65 21.28
CA LYS A 83 5.85 -12.27 20.80
C LYS A 83 6.98 -12.15 19.80
N TYR A 84 6.74 -11.38 18.74
CA TYR A 84 7.70 -11.12 17.67
C TYR A 84 7.93 -9.61 17.52
N ASN A 85 9.07 -9.25 16.93
CA ASN A 85 9.38 -7.87 16.54
C ASN A 85 8.62 -7.50 15.25
N THR A 86 8.43 -8.47 14.35
CA THR A 86 7.77 -8.27 13.06
C THR A 86 6.82 -9.41 12.70
N TRP A 87 5.89 -9.16 11.78
CA TRP A 87 5.05 -10.22 11.22
C TRP A 87 5.85 -11.22 10.37
N ALA A 88 6.98 -10.80 9.78
CA ALA A 88 7.87 -11.69 9.05
C ALA A 88 8.51 -12.75 9.97
N GLU A 89 8.89 -12.39 11.20
CA GLU A 89 9.34 -13.37 12.20
C GLU A 89 8.23 -14.36 12.57
N SER A 90 6.98 -13.89 12.71
CA SER A 90 5.84 -14.78 12.97
C SER A 90 5.59 -15.75 11.82
N ILE A 91 5.80 -15.34 10.56
CA ILE A 91 5.70 -16.20 9.37
C ILE A 91 6.82 -17.24 9.36
N ALA A 92 8.06 -16.81 9.62
CA ALA A 92 9.20 -17.71 9.67
C ALA A 92 9.04 -18.79 10.76
N ASP A 93 8.51 -18.43 11.92
CA ASP A 93 8.28 -19.36 13.04
C ASP A 93 7.11 -20.33 12.75
N HIS A 94 6.08 -19.86 12.04
CA HIS A 94 5.02 -20.72 11.53
C HIS A 94 5.55 -21.79 10.55
N SER A 95 6.35 -21.40 9.57
CA SER A 95 6.94 -22.39 8.66
C SER A 95 7.95 -23.30 9.36
N ALA A 96 8.68 -22.81 10.37
CA ALA A 96 9.56 -23.64 11.19
C ALA A 96 8.79 -24.75 11.94
N LEU A 97 7.53 -24.51 12.32
CA LEU A 97 6.65 -25.56 12.86
C LEU A 97 6.46 -26.70 11.86
N PHE A 98 6.19 -26.37 10.59
CA PHE A 98 5.97 -27.36 9.52
C PHE A 98 7.25 -28.13 9.17
N LEU A 99 8.40 -27.46 9.18
CA LEU A 99 9.69 -28.12 8.95
C LEU A 99 10.06 -29.08 10.09
N ARG A 100 9.71 -28.75 11.33
CA ARG A 100 10.08 -29.52 12.52
C ARG A 100 9.20 -30.74 12.76
N LEU A 101 7.88 -30.62 12.55
CA LEU A 101 6.94 -31.69 12.86
C LEU A 101 6.75 -32.61 11.66
N SER A 102 7.06 -33.90 11.84
CA SER A 102 7.02 -34.92 10.78
C SER A 102 5.72 -34.95 10.01
N ARG A 103 4.58 -34.75 10.69
CA ARG A 103 3.24 -34.76 10.09
C ARG A 103 3.04 -33.73 8.97
N TYR A 104 3.73 -32.59 9.00
CA TYR A 104 3.57 -31.52 8.00
C TYR A 104 4.61 -31.57 6.87
N LYS A 105 5.52 -32.56 6.83
CA LYS A 105 6.57 -32.62 5.81
C LYS A 105 6.02 -32.78 4.39
N ASN A 106 4.83 -33.34 4.25
CA ASN A 106 4.08 -33.48 2.99
C ASN A 106 3.64 -32.13 2.36
N LEU A 107 3.75 -31.01 3.10
CA LEU A 107 3.50 -29.65 2.61
C LEU A 107 4.71 -29.05 1.89
N ILE A 108 5.92 -29.54 2.17
CA ILE A 108 7.17 -28.99 1.63
C ILE A 108 7.25 -29.31 0.14
N GLY A 109 7.28 -28.27 -0.70
CA GLY A 109 7.36 -28.41 -2.15
C GLY A 109 6.04 -28.77 -2.84
N GLU A 110 4.92 -28.80 -2.10
CA GLU A 110 3.59 -28.88 -2.70
C GLU A 110 3.36 -27.65 -3.59
N LYS A 111 2.78 -27.85 -4.78
CA LYS A 111 2.53 -26.79 -5.77
C LYS A 111 1.05 -26.49 -5.93
N ASP A 112 0.19 -27.40 -5.51
CA ASP A 112 -1.25 -27.24 -5.54
C ASP A 112 -1.76 -26.74 -4.18
N TYR A 113 -2.20 -25.49 -4.14
CA TYR A 113 -2.73 -24.87 -2.93
C TYR A 113 -3.96 -25.61 -2.37
N LYS A 114 -4.78 -26.25 -3.22
CA LYS A 114 -5.96 -27.02 -2.76
C LYS A 114 -5.51 -28.26 -2.00
N ARG A 115 -4.50 -28.97 -2.52
CA ARG A 115 -3.88 -30.11 -1.83
C ARG A 115 -3.17 -29.68 -0.55
N ALA A 116 -2.47 -28.55 -0.57
CA ALA A 116 -1.82 -28.02 0.62
C ALA A 116 -2.83 -27.69 1.74
N CYS A 117 -3.96 -27.07 1.41
CA CYS A 117 -5.05 -26.81 2.36
C CYS A 117 -5.68 -28.10 2.93
N GLN A 118 -5.85 -29.13 2.09
CA GLN A 118 -6.35 -30.44 2.54
C GLN A 118 -5.38 -31.12 3.50
N LYS A 119 -4.10 -31.21 3.11
CA LYS A 119 -3.03 -31.82 3.90
C LYS A 119 -2.91 -31.17 5.27
N VAL A 120 -2.80 -29.84 5.34
CA VAL A 120 -2.59 -29.15 6.62
C VAL A 120 -3.72 -29.43 7.63
N GLN A 121 -4.96 -29.58 7.17
CA GLN A 121 -6.09 -30.00 8.02
C GLN A 121 -5.99 -31.48 8.41
N GLN A 122 -5.73 -32.37 7.45
CA GLN A 122 -5.56 -33.82 7.70
C GLN A 122 -4.42 -34.11 8.69
N ASP A 123 -3.37 -33.30 8.65
CA ASP A 123 -2.22 -33.36 9.55
C ASP A 123 -2.50 -32.72 10.93
N GLY A 124 -3.74 -32.31 11.18
CA GLY A 124 -4.22 -31.88 12.49
C GLY A 124 -3.86 -30.45 12.87
N TYR A 125 -3.71 -29.53 11.90
CA TYR A 125 -3.50 -28.11 12.22
C TYR A 125 -4.73 -27.46 12.88
N ALA A 126 -5.93 -27.82 12.43
CA ALA A 126 -7.19 -27.29 12.96
C ALA A 126 -8.22 -28.41 13.12
N THR A 127 -9.07 -28.29 14.14
CA THR A 127 -10.19 -29.22 14.40
C THR A 127 -11.49 -28.81 13.69
N ASP A 128 -11.50 -27.64 13.05
CA ASP A 128 -12.66 -27.13 12.30
C ASP A 128 -12.87 -27.95 11.02
N PRO A 129 -14.03 -28.60 10.82
CA PRO A 129 -14.29 -29.41 9.64
C PRO A 129 -14.25 -28.59 8.33
N GLU A 130 -14.59 -27.29 8.38
CA GLU A 130 -14.63 -26.43 7.20
C GLU A 130 -13.29 -25.72 6.93
N TYR A 131 -12.21 -26.05 7.66
CA TYR A 131 -10.94 -25.32 7.58
C TYR A 131 -10.37 -25.26 6.16
N THR A 132 -10.26 -26.40 5.49
CA THR A 132 -9.78 -26.49 4.09
C THR A 132 -10.57 -25.58 3.17
N LYS A 133 -11.90 -25.62 3.27
CA LYS A 133 -12.80 -24.82 2.41
C LYS A 133 -12.63 -23.33 2.67
N LYS A 134 -12.50 -22.91 3.93
CA LYS A 134 -12.23 -21.52 4.31
C LYS A 134 -10.92 -21.02 3.69
N LEU A 135 -9.85 -21.82 3.76
CA LEU A 135 -8.57 -21.46 3.16
C LEU A 135 -8.65 -21.36 1.63
N ILE A 136 -9.22 -22.35 0.96
CA ILE A 136 -9.40 -22.32 -0.51
C ILE A 136 -10.21 -21.10 -0.94
N ASN A 137 -11.31 -20.80 -0.25
CA ASN A 137 -12.14 -19.63 -0.55
C ASN A 137 -11.36 -18.32 -0.41
N LEU A 138 -10.50 -18.19 0.61
CA LEU A 138 -9.63 -17.03 0.77
C LEU A 138 -8.60 -16.94 -0.36
N ILE A 139 -7.95 -18.06 -0.69
CA ILE A 139 -6.94 -18.13 -1.76
C ILE A 139 -7.54 -17.73 -3.10
N GLU A 140 -8.72 -18.22 -3.44
CA GLU A 140 -9.38 -17.93 -4.71
C GLU A 140 -9.94 -16.51 -4.75
N LYS A 141 -10.65 -16.08 -3.70
CA LYS A 141 -11.26 -14.74 -3.62
C LYS A 141 -10.24 -13.62 -3.74
N TYR A 142 -9.09 -13.76 -3.09
CA TYR A 142 -8.04 -12.73 -3.06
C TYR A 142 -6.86 -13.07 -4.00
N LYS A 143 -7.00 -14.12 -4.81
CA LYS A 143 -5.98 -14.57 -5.79
C LYS A 143 -4.61 -14.75 -5.14
N LEU A 144 -4.55 -15.37 -3.97
CA LEU A 144 -3.32 -15.49 -3.17
C LEU A 144 -2.28 -16.40 -3.84
N TYR A 145 -2.71 -17.28 -4.75
CA TYR A 145 -1.82 -18.12 -5.58
C TYR A 145 -0.81 -17.31 -6.42
N ARG A 146 -1.03 -15.99 -6.60
CA ARG A 146 -0.03 -15.12 -7.24
C ARG A 146 1.29 -15.04 -6.46
N PHE A 147 1.28 -15.33 -5.16
CA PHE A 147 2.49 -15.39 -4.35
C PHE A 147 3.26 -16.71 -4.48
N ASP A 148 2.60 -17.77 -4.97
CA ASP A 148 3.19 -19.11 -5.13
C ASP A 148 4.05 -19.22 -6.39
N GLN A 149 3.81 -18.35 -7.36
CA GLN A 149 4.60 -18.30 -8.58
C GLN A 149 6.01 -17.83 -8.22
N ALA A 150 6.97 -18.75 -8.25
CA ALA A 150 8.36 -18.37 -8.48
C ALA A 150 8.36 -17.60 -9.80
N SER A 151 8.95 -16.41 -9.83
CA SER A 151 8.97 -15.57 -11.03
C SER A 151 9.60 -16.35 -12.19
N SER A 152 8.77 -17.00 -13.01
CA SER A 152 9.18 -17.69 -14.22
C SER A 152 9.63 -16.62 -15.21
N SER A 153 10.92 -16.64 -15.50
CA SER A 153 11.57 -15.81 -16.50
C SER A 153 10.96 -16.05 -17.89
N SER A 154 9.97 -15.26 -18.28
CA SER A 154 9.66 -15.08 -19.70
C SER A 154 10.73 -14.16 -20.28
N ASN A 155 11.54 -14.74 -21.18
CA ASN A 155 12.59 -14.06 -21.92
C ASN A 155 11.95 -13.02 -22.86
N THR A 156 11.72 -11.83 -22.33
CA THR A 156 11.49 -10.60 -23.08
C THR A 156 12.15 -9.50 -22.26
N SER A 157 13.47 -9.40 -22.40
CA SER A 157 14.33 -8.24 -22.05
C SER A 157 13.67 -7.11 -21.24
N THR A 158 13.28 -7.42 -20.00
CA THR A 158 12.83 -6.46 -19.00
C THR A 158 13.38 -6.95 -17.68
N SER A 159 14.58 -6.46 -17.37
CA SER A 159 15.30 -6.78 -16.15
C SER A 159 14.38 -6.58 -14.94
N SER A 160 14.03 -7.67 -14.27
CA SER A 160 13.55 -7.67 -12.89
C SER A 160 14.71 -7.43 -11.90
N THR A 161 15.84 -6.93 -12.37
CA THR A 161 16.91 -6.40 -11.52
C THR A 161 16.36 -5.21 -10.75
N THR A 162 16.42 -5.33 -9.44
CA THR A 162 16.21 -4.24 -8.50
C THR A 162 17.13 -3.08 -8.90
N LEU A 163 16.57 -1.93 -9.29
CA LEU A 163 17.38 -0.77 -9.71
C LEU A 163 17.83 -0.02 -8.46
N ARG A 164 19.14 0.22 -8.34
CA ARG A 164 19.80 0.85 -7.18
C ARG A 164 20.89 1.80 -7.64
N LEU A 165 21.43 2.62 -6.74
CA LEU A 165 22.56 3.51 -7.01
C LEU A 165 23.67 2.79 -7.81
N ASN A 166 24.15 3.42 -8.88
CA ASN A 166 25.08 2.90 -9.91
C ASN A 166 24.50 1.89 -10.93
N SER A 167 23.20 1.61 -10.93
CA SER A 167 22.54 0.86 -12.02
C SER A 167 22.48 1.72 -13.28
N ARG A 168 22.62 1.10 -14.47
CA ARG A 168 22.59 1.81 -15.76
C ARG A 168 21.78 1.05 -16.82
N GLY A 169 21.19 1.74 -17.79
CA GLY A 169 20.50 1.18 -18.95
C GLY A 169 19.03 1.59 -19.08
N ASP A 170 18.34 1.06 -20.09
CA ASP A 170 16.99 1.50 -20.49
C ASP A 170 15.94 1.37 -19.39
N ALA A 171 16.08 0.37 -18.51
CA ALA A 171 15.19 0.21 -17.36
C ALA A 171 15.32 1.35 -16.33
N VAL A 172 16.52 1.93 -16.18
CA VAL A 172 16.74 3.11 -15.35
C VAL A 172 16.17 4.34 -16.04
N LYS A 173 16.29 4.44 -17.36
CA LYS A 173 15.72 5.53 -18.15
C LYS A 173 14.19 5.56 -18.04
N SER A 174 13.52 4.42 -18.20
CA SER A 174 12.07 4.32 -18.02
C SER A 174 11.62 4.58 -16.58
N LEU A 175 12.43 4.21 -15.57
CA LEU A 175 12.16 4.57 -14.18
C LEU A 175 12.24 6.09 -13.98
N GLN A 176 13.28 6.71 -14.51
CA GLN A 176 13.50 8.15 -14.44
C GLN A 176 12.38 8.93 -15.13
N GLU A 177 11.96 8.49 -16.33
CA GLU A 177 10.83 9.07 -17.07
C GLU A 177 9.51 8.94 -16.29
N LYS A 178 9.27 7.79 -15.66
CA LYS A 178 8.07 7.59 -14.85
C LYS A 178 8.09 8.42 -13.57
N LEU A 179 9.22 8.53 -12.88
CA LEU A 179 9.36 9.39 -11.70
C LEU A 179 9.15 10.87 -12.07
N ASN A 180 9.74 11.32 -13.18
CA ASN A 180 9.50 12.65 -13.72
C ASN A 180 8.01 12.88 -14.04
N LYS A 181 7.36 11.90 -14.68
CA LYS A 181 5.92 11.94 -15.00
C LYS A 181 5.03 11.94 -13.75
N LEU A 182 5.48 11.31 -12.67
CA LEU A 182 4.83 11.30 -11.35
C LEU A 182 5.19 12.54 -10.50
N GLY A 183 5.95 13.48 -11.06
CA GLY A 183 6.29 14.75 -10.41
C GLY A 183 7.42 14.65 -9.38
N PHE A 184 8.21 13.57 -9.41
CA PHE A 184 9.44 13.39 -8.65
C PHE A 184 10.62 13.61 -9.60
N SER A 185 11.09 14.86 -9.68
CA SER A 185 12.10 15.27 -10.67
C SER A 185 13.45 14.58 -10.44
N VAL A 186 13.90 13.83 -11.43
CA VAL A 186 15.21 13.15 -11.45
C VAL A 186 16.21 13.82 -12.40
N GLY A 187 15.79 14.81 -13.18
CA GLY A 187 16.57 15.43 -14.26
C GLY A 187 16.34 14.75 -15.62
N ALA A 188 17.28 14.90 -16.55
CA ALA A 188 17.22 14.21 -17.84
C ALA A 188 17.27 12.69 -17.62
N ALA A 189 16.41 11.94 -18.32
CA ALA A 189 16.42 10.48 -18.27
C ALA A 189 17.61 9.96 -19.08
N ASP A 190 18.78 9.99 -18.45
CA ASP A 190 20.07 9.60 -19.02
C ASP A 190 20.35 8.09 -18.87
N GLY A 191 19.48 7.36 -18.17
CA GLY A 191 19.63 5.94 -17.93
C GLY A 191 20.67 5.61 -16.86
N ILE A 192 21.08 6.57 -16.02
CA ILE A 192 22.08 6.39 -14.96
C ILE A 192 21.44 6.63 -13.59
N PHE A 193 21.46 5.61 -12.73
CA PHE A 193 20.86 5.68 -11.40
C PHE A 193 21.84 6.36 -10.43
N GLY A 194 21.83 7.70 -10.41
CA GLY A 194 22.62 8.54 -9.52
C GLY A 194 21.85 9.02 -8.28
N ARG A 195 22.48 9.88 -7.46
CA ARG A 195 21.90 10.39 -6.20
C ARG A 195 20.54 11.08 -6.37
N LYS A 196 20.33 11.83 -7.46
CA LYS A 196 19.05 12.49 -7.75
C LYS A 196 17.91 11.50 -8.03
N THR A 197 18.21 10.37 -8.69
CA THR A 197 17.24 9.29 -8.94
C THR A 197 16.92 8.52 -7.66
N GLU A 198 17.90 8.32 -6.78
CA GLU A 198 17.69 7.75 -5.45
C GLU A 198 16.80 8.64 -4.57
N GLU A 199 17.03 9.95 -4.54
CA GLU A 199 16.24 10.92 -3.77
C GLU A 199 14.79 10.98 -4.23
N ALA A 200 14.56 11.03 -5.55
CA ALA A 200 13.22 10.99 -6.12
C ALA A 200 12.50 9.67 -5.85
N LEU A 201 13.23 8.55 -5.85
CA LEU A 201 12.67 7.25 -5.54
C LEU A 201 12.32 7.13 -4.06
N ARG A 202 13.16 7.64 -3.15
CA ARG A 202 12.84 7.72 -1.71
C ARG A 202 11.64 8.62 -1.44
N ALA A 203 11.52 9.72 -2.18
CA ALA A 203 10.35 10.59 -2.11
C ALA A 203 9.09 9.88 -2.61
N PHE A 204 9.18 9.10 -3.68
CA PHE A 204 8.08 8.26 -4.18
C PHE A 204 7.71 7.13 -3.20
N GLN A 205 8.70 6.44 -2.62
CA GLN A 205 8.49 5.39 -1.62
C GLN A 205 7.84 5.93 -0.33
N LYS A 206 8.20 7.17 0.07
CA LYS A 206 7.60 7.90 1.19
C LYS A 206 6.18 8.41 0.89
N ALA A 207 5.87 8.67 -0.38
CA ALA A 207 4.58 9.19 -0.83
C ALA A 207 3.49 8.11 -1.02
N ASN A 208 3.84 6.83 -1.00
CA ASN A 208 2.87 5.73 -1.11
C ASN A 208 2.25 5.39 0.25
N ASN A 209 0.96 5.02 0.28
CA ASN A 209 0.26 4.59 1.50
C ASN A 209 -0.37 3.18 1.32
N PRO A 210 -0.02 2.16 2.15
CA PRO A 210 0.94 2.24 3.26
C PRO A 210 2.38 2.46 2.76
N PRO A 211 3.22 3.17 3.55
CA PRO A 211 4.58 3.50 3.17
C PRO A 211 5.45 2.26 2.97
N LEU A 212 6.21 2.24 1.87
CA LEU A 212 7.24 1.25 1.60
C LEU A 212 8.48 1.54 2.46
N ALA A 213 9.40 0.58 2.57
CA ALA A 213 10.71 0.81 3.16
C ALA A 213 11.43 1.95 2.41
N ILE A 214 11.86 2.99 3.13
CA ILE A 214 12.55 4.18 2.57
C ILE A 214 14.04 3.84 2.40
N ASP A 215 14.32 2.84 1.56
CA ASP A 215 15.69 2.33 1.37
C ASP A 215 16.37 2.94 0.13
N GLY A 216 15.62 3.55 -0.79
CA GLY A 216 16.15 4.10 -2.05
C GLY A 216 16.40 3.03 -3.11
N ILE A 217 15.77 1.87 -2.97
CA ILE A 217 15.96 0.71 -3.84
C ILE A 217 14.67 0.45 -4.64
N CYS A 218 14.75 0.44 -5.97
CA CYS A 218 13.60 0.14 -6.84
C CYS A 218 13.37 -1.37 -6.91
N GLY A 219 12.95 -1.95 -5.79
CA GLY A 219 12.54 -3.35 -5.68
C GLY A 219 11.18 -3.64 -6.34
N PRO A 220 10.71 -4.90 -6.29
CA PRO A 220 9.45 -5.32 -6.90
C PRO A 220 8.24 -4.49 -6.46
N ALA A 221 8.13 -4.12 -5.18
CA ALA A 221 7.05 -3.28 -4.64
C ALA A 221 6.98 -1.90 -5.32
N THR A 222 8.15 -1.31 -5.55
CA THR A 222 8.28 0.02 -6.16
C THR A 222 7.99 -0.07 -7.68
N LYS A 223 8.50 -1.12 -8.35
CA LYS A 223 8.20 -1.42 -9.77
C LYS A 223 6.71 -1.68 -10.04
N THR A 224 6.00 -2.36 -9.13
CA THR A 224 4.56 -2.61 -9.27
C THR A 224 3.74 -1.32 -9.21
N LEU A 225 4.09 -0.40 -8.31
CA LEU A 225 3.44 0.92 -8.21
C LEU A 225 3.75 1.83 -9.42
N LEU A 226 4.99 1.77 -9.94
CA LEU A 226 5.38 2.41 -11.21
C LEU A 226 4.78 1.74 -12.46
N GLY A 227 4.30 0.50 -12.34
CA GLY A 227 3.66 -0.28 -13.41
C GLY A 227 2.14 -0.08 -13.49
N LYS A 228 1.49 0.26 -12.37
CA LYS A 228 0.02 0.40 -12.28
C LYS A 228 -0.54 1.61 -13.04
N THR A 229 0.31 2.52 -13.54
CA THR A 229 -0.08 3.68 -14.36
C THR A 229 0.26 3.52 -15.85
N VAL A 230 0.13 2.31 -16.40
CA VAL A 230 -0.02 2.13 -17.86
C VAL A 230 -1.23 1.24 -18.13
N THR A 231 -2.40 1.86 -18.19
CA THR A 231 -3.43 1.47 -19.16
C THR A 231 -3.97 2.76 -19.77
N VAL A 232 -3.40 3.13 -20.91
CA VAL A 232 -4.06 4.02 -21.86
C VAL A 232 -5.25 3.25 -22.41
N SER A 233 -6.47 3.65 -22.09
CA SER A 233 -7.67 3.24 -22.84
C SER A 233 -8.78 4.28 -22.65
N ARG A 234 -9.04 5.09 -23.69
CA ARG A 234 -10.35 5.66 -24.01
C ARG A 234 -10.92 4.81 -25.17
N PRO A 235 -12.23 4.86 -25.50
CA PRO A 235 -13.44 5.13 -24.72
C PRO A 235 -14.48 3.97 -24.88
N GLY A 236 -15.52 3.90 -24.04
CA GLY A 236 -16.71 3.10 -24.37
C GLY A 236 -17.53 2.58 -23.20
N THR A 237 -18.68 3.22 -23.00
CA THR A 237 -19.97 2.65 -22.60
C THR A 237 -20.18 2.19 -21.14
N SER A 238 -21.17 2.86 -20.56
CA SER A 238 -21.82 2.79 -19.27
C SER A 238 -22.55 1.48 -18.93
N VAL A 239 -22.52 1.08 -17.65
CA VAL A 239 -23.69 0.55 -16.90
C VAL A 239 -23.56 0.99 -15.42
N GLY A 240 -24.57 1.70 -14.89
CA GLY A 240 -24.63 2.22 -13.51
C GLY A 240 -25.06 1.15 -12.47
N THR A 241 -24.87 1.34 -11.16
CA THR A 241 -25.69 2.24 -10.33
C THR A 241 -25.18 2.33 -8.86
N VAL A 242 -25.19 3.57 -8.30
CA VAL A 242 -25.60 4.02 -6.92
C VAL A 242 -24.84 3.43 -5.69
N THR A 243 -24.22 4.14 -4.72
CA THR A 243 -24.14 5.55 -4.26
C THR A 243 -22.88 5.70 -3.39
N ASP A 244 -22.03 6.69 -3.66
CA ASP A 244 -21.10 7.25 -2.67
C ASP A 244 -21.08 8.77 -2.87
N SER A 245 -21.34 9.54 -1.82
CA SER A 245 -21.59 10.97 -1.88
C SER A 245 -20.32 11.74 -2.26
N LYS A 246 -20.11 11.94 -3.56
CA LYS A 246 -19.00 12.72 -4.11
C LYS A 246 -19.18 14.20 -3.70
N GLU A 247 -18.24 14.72 -2.93
CA GLU A 247 -18.25 16.12 -2.49
C GLU A 247 -18.43 17.08 -3.68
N PRO A 248 -19.23 18.15 -3.54
CA PRO A 248 -19.46 19.07 -4.64
C PRO A 248 -18.14 19.72 -5.07
N THR A 249 -17.85 19.69 -6.36
CA THR A 249 -16.58 20.19 -6.92
C THR A 249 -16.75 21.52 -7.65
N CYS A 250 -15.69 22.32 -7.69
CA CYS A 250 -15.57 23.51 -8.54
C CYS A 250 -14.41 23.36 -9.54
N ARG A 251 -14.53 24.01 -10.70
CA ARG A 251 -13.45 24.12 -11.68
C ARG A 251 -12.53 25.30 -11.31
N ILE A 252 -11.25 25.18 -11.66
CA ILE A 252 -10.24 26.19 -11.33
C ILE A 252 -9.69 26.76 -12.63
N VAL A 253 -9.65 28.09 -12.72
CA VAL A 253 -9.07 28.81 -13.86
C VAL A 253 -8.01 29.77 -13.33
N VAL A 254 -6.77 29.65 -13.82
CA VAL A 254 -5.66 30.52 -13.42
C VAL A 254 -5.15 31.24 -14.67
N ASN A 255 -5.24 32.58 -14.69
CA ASN A 255 -4.86 33.43 -15.83
C ASN A 255 -5.46 32.97 -17.17
N GLY A 256 -6.73 32.54 -17.15
CA GLY A 256 -7.45 32.04 -18.33
C GLY A 256 -7.21 30.57 -18.66
N ALA A 257 -6.24 29.90 -18.04
CA ALA A 257 -5.98 28.47 -18.22
C ALA A 257 -6.78 27.63 -17.21
N LYS A 258 -7.51 26.62 -17.70
CA LYS A 258 -8.21 25.66 -16.84
C LYS A 258 -7.22 24.67 -16.24
N LEU A 259 -7.29 24.48 -14.92
CA LEU A 259 -6.44 23.52 -14.22
C LEU A 259 -7.06 22.12 -14.31
N ASP A 260 -6.25 21.12 -14.63
CA ASP A 260 -6.65 19.71 -14.68
C ASP A 260 -6.72 19.08 -13.28
N ALA A 261 -7.28 19.83 -12.34
CA ALA A 261 -7.53 19.40 -10.96
C ALA A 261 -8.78 20.12 -10.43
N PRO A 262 -9.79 19.40 -9.94
CA PRO A 262 -10.97 20.02 -9.37
C PRO A 262 -10.68 20.58 -7.98
N GLY A 263 -11.25 21.75 -7.69
CA GLY A 263 -11.45 22.19 -6.31
C GLY A 263 -12.69 21.52 -5.72
N ILE A 264 -12.85 21.61 -4.42
CA ILE A 264 -14.01 21.10 -3.69
C ILE A 264 -14.73 22.25 -3.00
N ILE A 265 -16.01 22.04 -2.70
CA ILE A 265 -16.85 22.98 -1.98
C ILE A 265 -17.25 22.30 -0.67
N ARG A 266 -16.87 22.90 0.46
CA ARG A 266 -17.24 22.45 1.80
C ARG A 266 -17.70 23.67 2.59
N ASP A 267 -18.84 23.56 3.27
CA ASP A 267 -19.42 24.64 4.07
C ASP A 267 -19.57 25.95 3.30
N ASN A 268 -19.99 25.85 2.02
CA ASN A 268 -20.12 26.97 1.08
C ASN A 268 -18.81 27.73 0.77
N LEU A 269 -17.66 27.13 1.09
CA LEU A 269 -16.33 27.65 0.80
C LEU A 269 -15.62 26.76 -0.22
N SER A 270 -14.89 27.37 -1.14
CA SER A 270 -14.08 26.65 -2.12
C SER A 270 -12.68 26.37 -1.59
N TYR A 271 -12.28 25.11 -1.65
CA TYR A 271 -10.94 24.63 -1.30
C TYR A 271 -10.26 24.07 -2.54
N LEU A 272 -9.02 24.49 -2.76
CA LEU A 272 -8.27 24.18 -3.98
C LEU A 272 -7.02 23.36 -3.65
N PRO A 273 -6.63 22.44 -4.54
CA PRO A 273 -5.42 21.65 -4.38
C PRO A 273 -4.19 22.56 -4.39
N VAL A 274 -3.52 22.67 -3.24
CA VAL A 274 -2.43 23.63 -3.01
C VAL A 274 -1.26 23.38 -3.97
N ARG A 275 -0.95 22.11 -4.23
CA ARG A 275 0.14 21.74 -5.14
C ARG A 275 -0.12 22.19 -6.57
N ALA A 276 -1.35 22.00 -7.05
CA ALA A 276 -1.73 22.40 -8.40
C ALA A 276 -1.75 23.93 -8.53
N MET A 277 -2.21 24.63 -7.49
CA MET A 277 -2.18 26.10 -7.44
C MET A 277 -0.75 26.67 -7.39
N GLY A 278 0.15 26.10 -6.60
CA GLY A 278 1.54 26.53 -6.57
C GLY A 278 2.27 26.27 -7.89
N ASN A 279 2.03 25.12 -8.53
CA ASN A 279 2.56 24.84 -9.87
C ASN A 279 2.04 25.84 -10.91
N ALA A 280 0.74 26.13 -10.91
CA ALA A 280 0.14 27.09 -11.84
C ALA A 280 0.64 28.53 -11.63
N ALA A 281 0.99 28.89 -10.40
CA ALA A 281 1.54 30.20 -10.05
C ALA A 281 3.07 30.28 -10.15
N GLY A 282 3.76 29.15 -10.37
CA GLY A 282 5.23 29.07 -10.36
C GLY A 282 5.85 29.27 -8.97
N VAL A 283 5.11 28.97 -7.90
CA VAL A 283 5.53 29.16 -6.52
C VAL A 283 5.81 27.80 -5.87
N ALA A 284 6.96 27.70 -5.18
CA ALA A 284 7.37 26.48 -4.50
C ALA A 284 6.32 26.04 -3.45
N VAL A 285 5.89 24.79 -3.53
CA VAL A 285 4.92 24.21 -2.58
C VAL A 285 5.68 23.36 -1.57
N GLY A 286 5.37 23.53 -0.29
CA GLY A 286 5.92 22.70 0.77
C GLY A 286 4.83 22.19 1.70
N PHE A 287 5.26 21.45 2.72
CA PHE A 287 4.39 20.95 3.77
C PHE A 287 5.16 20.92 5.08
N CYS A 288 4.66 21.60 6.10
CA CYS A 288 5.27 21.63 7.42
C CYS A 288 4.19 21.61 8.50
N ASN A 289 4.44 20.84 9.57
CA ASN A 289 3.57 20.76 10.75
C ASN A 289 2.08 20.55 10.41
N GLY A 290 1.78 19.66 9.47
CA GLY A 290 0.39 19.32 9.08
C GLY A 290 -0.29 20.35 8.18
N LYS A 291 0.42 21.37 7.68
CA LYS A 291 -0.13 22.44 6.85
C LYS A 291 0.69 22.61 5.57
N ALA A 292 0.00 22.90 4.47
CA ALA A 292 0.64 23.16 3.20
C ALA A 292 1.26 24.56 3.20
N THR A 293 2.33 24.76 2.43
CA THR A 293 2.98 26.05 2.29
C THR A 293 3.05 26.45 0.81
N LEU A 294 2.87 27.73 0.53
CA LEU A 294 3.14 28.35 -0.76
C LEU A 294 4.27 29.37 -0.55
N GLY A 295 5.42 29.09 -1.14
CA GLY A 295 6.67 29.79 -0.86
C GLY A 295 7.07 29.59 0.61
N LYS A 296 7.33 30.70 1.30
CA LYS A 296 7.64 30.72 2.75
C LYS A 296 6.38 30.85 3.63
N ARG A 297 5.19 31.00 3.04
CA ARG A 297 3.92 31.23 3.76
C ARG A 297 3.20 29.91 4.00
N LYS A 298 2.75 29.69 5.23
CA LYS A 298 1.95 28.55 5.64
C LYS A 298 0.46 28.85 5.42
N LEU A 299 -0.29 27.85 4.96
CA LEU A 299 -1.74 27.94 4.72
C LEU A 299 -2.47 27.32 5.92
N GLU A 300 -3.06 28.17 6.75
CA GLU A 300 -3.72 27.75 7.99
C GLU A 300 -5.04 27.03 7.72
N THR A 301 -5.69 27.28 6.57
CA THR A 301 -6.91 26.57 6.16
C THR A 301 -6.65 25.21 5.50
N THR A 302 -5.41 24.70 5.59
CA THR A 302 -5.08 23.40 5.00
C THR A 302 -5.92 22.28 5.60
N ILE A 303 -6.61 21.56 4.72
CA ILE A 303 -7.27 20.28 4.97
C ILE A 303 -6.67 19.22 4.05
N ILE A 304 -6.66 17.97 4.49
CA ILE A 304 -6.08 16.85 3.73
C ILE A 304 -7.20 15.90 3.36
N ILE A 305 -7.36 15.65 2.06
CA ILE A 305 -8.37 14.73 1.55
C ILE A 305 -7.66 13.74 0.64
N GLY A 306 -7.67 12.47 1.07
CA GLY A 306 -6.77 11.46 0.51
C GLY A 306 -5.32 11.90 0.64
N GLU A 307 -4.64 12.03 -0.50
CA GLU A 307 -3.23 12.43 -0.60
C GLU A 307 -3.04 13.91 -0.98
N THR A 308 -4.13 14.67 -1.12
CA THR A 308 -4.09 16.07 -1.58
C THR A 308 -4.33 17.03 -0.42
N GLY A 309 -3.38 17.95 -0.23
CA GLY A 309 -3.57 19.13 0.61
C GLY A 309 -4.39 20.18 -0.13
N TYR A 310 -5.57 20.47 0.38
CA TYR A 310 -6.44 21.55 -0.08
C TYR A 310 -6.36 22.73 0.89
N ALA A 311 -6.43 23.95 0.39
CA ALA A 311 -6.59 25.15 1.22
C ALA A 311 -7.64 26.06 0.60
N GLN A 312 -8.21 26.96 1.41
CA GLN A 312 -9.25 27.87 0.97
C GLN A 312 -8.76 28.74 -0.18
N SER A 313 -9.57 28.86 -1.23
CA SER A 313 -9.25 29.62 -2.45
C SER A 313 -8.84 31.07 -2.15
N ARG A 314 -9.50 31.71 -1.17
CA ARG A 314 -9.22 33.07 -0.71
C ARG A 314 -7.83 33.22 -0.09
N GLU A 315 -7.42 32.27 0.77
CA GLU A 315 -6.10 32.27 1.38
C GLU A 315 -4.99 32.05 0.33
N ILE A 316 -5.22 31.14 -0.62
CA ILE A 316 -4.30 30.90 -1.74
C ILE A 316 -4.16 32.16 -2.61
N ALA A 317 -5.27 32.84 -2.92
CA ALA A 317 -5.25 34.07 -3.71
C ALA A 317 -4.45 35.18 -3.02
N GLU A 318 -4.63 35.33 -1.71
CA GLU A 318 -3.89 36.31 -0.90
C GLU A 318 -2.39 36.02 -0.87
N VAL A 319 -2.00 34.76 -0.63
CA VAL A 319 -0.59 34.36 -0.57
C VAL A 319 0.12 34.53 -1.91
N LEU A 320 -0.58 34.25 -3.00
CA LEU A 320 -0.03 34.32 -4.35
C LEU A 320 -0.19 35.70 -5.02
N GLY A 321 -0.94 36.62 -4.41
CA GLY A 321 -1.21 37.96 -4.95
C GLY A 321 -2.13 37.97 -6.18
N TYR A 322 -3.10 37.07 -6.24
CA TYR A 322 -4.09 37.00 -7.32
C TYR A 322 -5.43 37.62 -6.89
N ASN A 323 -6.13 38.21 -7.85
CA ASN A 323 -7.55 38.52 -7.70
C ASN A 323 -8.37 37.24 -7.86
N LEU A 324 -9.38 37.07 -7.01
CA LEU A 324 -10.23 35.89 -6.97
C LEU A 324 -11.67 36.25 -7.36
N GLU A 325 -12.22 35.51 -8.32
CA GLU A 325 -13.63 35.62 -8.75
C GLU A 325 -14.31 34.25 -8.65
N TRP A 326 -15.54 34.21 -8.12
CA TRP A 326 -16.39 33.02 -8.13
C TRP A 326 -17.52 33.18 -9.15
N LYS A 327 -17.58 32.28 -10.15
CA LYS A 327 -18.70 32.21 -11.10
C LYS A 327 -19.67 31.11 -10.70
N GLN A 328 -20.79 31.52 -10.11
CA GLN A 328 -21.81 30.59 -9.60
C GLN A 328 -22.45 29.72 -10.69
N ALA A 329 -22.75 30.29 -11.86
CA ALA A 329 -23.39 29.58 -12.97
C ALA A 329 -22.53 28.41 -13.50
N THR A 330 -21.21 28.58 -13.52
CA THR A 330 -20.26 27.58 -14.04
C THR A 330 -19.51 26.82 -12.94
N ARG A 331 -19.70 27.19 -11.66
CA ARG A 331 -18.95 26.69 -10.49
C ARG A 331 -17.43 26.81 -10.70
N GLU A 332 -17.00 27.98 -11.16
CA GLU A 332 -15.60 28.25 -11.46
C GLU A 332 -14.99 29.23 -10.47
N VAL A 333 -13.82 28.89 -9.97
CA VAL A 333 -12.96 29.78 -9.19
C VAL A 333 -11.87 30.30 -10.13
N ILE A 334 -11.86 31.60 -10.37
CA ILE A 334 -10.98 32.26 -11.35
C ILE A 334 -9.95 33.12 -10.63
N PHE A 335 -8.68 32.86 -10.91
CA PHE A 335 -7.53 33.60 -10.42
C PHE A 335 -6.95 34.44 -11.55
N THR A 336 -6.85 35.76 -11.35
CA THR A 336 -6.20 36.67 -12.30
C THR A 336 -5.10 37.46 -11.61
N LYS A 337 -3.90 37.53 -12.21
CA LYS A 337 -2.86 38.44 -11.70
C LYS A 337 -3.34 39.89 -11.89
N GLY A 338 -3.28 40.69 -10.84
CA GLY A 338 -3.51 42.13 -10.97
C GLY A 338 -2.44 42.74 -11.89
N LYS A 339 -2.84 43.64 -12.80
CA LYS A 339 -1.87 44.43 -13.57
C LYS A 339 -1.03 45.27 -12.59
N LYS A 340 0.25 44.96 -12.50
CA LYS A 340 1.31 45.88 -12.07
C LYS A 340 2.37 45.87 -13.14
#